data_AF-A0AB39HLG2-F1
#
_entry.id   AF-A0AB39HLG2-F1
#
_cell.length_a   1.000
_cell.length_b   1.000
_cell.length_c   1.000
_cell.angle_alpha   90.00
_cell.angle_beta   90.00
_cell.angle_gamma   90.00
#
_symmetry.space_group_name_H-M   'P 1'
#
loop_
_entity.id
_entity.type
_entity.pdbx_description
1 polymer ?
#
loop_
_entity_poly.entity_id
_entity_poly.type
_entity_poly.pdbx_seq_one_letter_code
_entity_poly.pdbx_strand_id
1 'polypeptide(L)'
;MISKFESILLDTGVIRNMDTGIMVYESNGREIKVNYLILEYSDTKEVYLYKFDDTNPPYHDVLAKGMSECLEIARELAILDLNKQIKNYH
;
A
#
# COMPACT_ATOMS: atom_id res chain seq x y z
N MET A 1 -5.62 21.03 -7.98
CA MET A 1 -4.29 21.67 -7.90
C MET A 1 -3.33 20.54 -7.59
N ILE A 2 -2.71 19.97 -8.63
CA ILE A 2 -1.79 18.82 -8.48
C ILE A 2 -0.54 19.35 -7.79
N SER A 3 -0.12 18.69 -6.72
CA SER A 3 1.03 19.10 -5.92
C SER A 3 2.31 19.03 -6.77
N LYS A 4 3.28 19.89 -6.48
CA LYS A 4 4.55 19.98 -7.22
C LYS A 4 5.38 18.67 -7.19
N PHE A 5 5.04 17.74 -6.30
CA PHE A 5 5.63 16.40 -6.20
C PHE A 5 5.02 15.41 -7.19
N GLU A 6 3.69 15.43 -7.36
CA GLU A 6 2.96 14.61 -8.33
C GLU A 6 3.43 14.90 -9.77
N SER A 7 3.77 16.15 -10.09
CA SER A 7 4.27 16.50 -11.42
C SER A 7 5.66 15.94 -11.73
N ILE A 8 6.55 15.83 -10.73
CA ILE A 8 7.94 15.38 -10.94
C ILE A 8 8.00 13.87 -11.20
N LEU A 9 7.18 13.07 -10.51
CA LEU A 9 7.13 11.62 -10.73
C LEU A 9 6.59 11.26 -12.12
N LEU A 10 5.59 12.02 -12.61
CA LEU A 10 5.04 11.88 -13.96
C LEU A 10 6.05 12.31 -15.05
N ASP A 11 6.87 13.34 -14.79
CA ASP A 11 7.84 13.88 -15.76
C ASP A 11 9.04 12.96 -16.04
N THR A 12 9.33 12.00 -15.15
CA THR A 12 10.39 10.99 -15.40
C THR A 12 9.96 9.92 -16.40
N GLY A 13 8.68 9.85 -16.77
CA GLY A 13 8.11 8.88 -17.71
C GLY A 13 7.99 7.45 -17.17
N VAL A 14 8.37 7.21 -15.91
CA VAL A 14 8.41 5.86 -15.33
C VAL A 14 7.06 5.51 -14.69
N ILE A 15 6.46 6.43 -13.94
CA ILE A 15 5.14 6.24 -13.31
C ILE A 15 4.07 6.91 -14.17
N ARG A 16 3.10 6.12 -14.64
CA ARG A 16 1.98 6.56 -15.47
C ARG A 16 0.80 7.06 -14.65
N ASN A 17 0.59 6.49 -13.48
CA ASN A 17 -0.50 6.86 -12.58
C ASN A 17 -0.06 6.64 -11.13
N MET A 18 -0.63 7.45 -10.25
CA MET A 18 -0.43 7.34 -8.82
C MET A 18 -1.77 7.55 -8.13
N ASP A 19 -2.13 6.63 -7.24
CA ASP A 19 -3.32 6.74 -6.41
C ASP A 19 -2.95 6.51 -4.94
N THR A 20 -3.56 7.27 -4.05
CA THR A 20 -3.31 7.18 -2.61
C THR A 20 -4.59 7.39 -1.84
N GLY A 21 -4.72 6.72 -0.70
CA GLY A 21 -5.88 6.91 0.15
C GLY A 21 -5.88 5.97 1.33
N ILE A 22 -7.07 5.70 1.84
CA ILE A 22 -7.29 4.77 2.94
C ILE A 22 -8.04 3.57 2.38
N MET A 23 -7.48 2.38 2.61
CA MET A 23 -8.12 1.11 2.31
C MET A 23 -8.67 0.55 3.62
N VAL A 24 -9.92 0.09 3.57
CA VAL A 24 -10.55 -0.66 4.66
C VAL A 24 -10.77 -2.08 4.15
N TYR A 25 -10.29 -3.06 4.90
CA TYR A 25 -10.51 -4.47 4.60
C TYR A 25 -10.84 -5.24 5.88
N GLU A 26 -11.56 -6.35 5.75
CA GLU A 26 -11.87 -7.21 6.87
C GLU A 26 -10.83 -8.34 6.98
N SER A 27 -10.29 -8.53 8.18
CA SER A 27 -9.39 -9.65 8.50
C SER A 27 -9.75 -10.24 9.86
N ASN A 28 -10.00 -11.54 9.90
CA ASN A 28 -10.43 -12.26 11.11
C ASN A 28 -11.63 -11.60 11.84
N GLY A 29 -12.61 -11.09 11.09
CA GLY A 29 -13.81 -10.45 11.65
C GLY A 29 -13.57 -9.05 12.25
N ARG A 30 -12.42 -8.43 11.95
CA ARG A 30 -12.12 -7.04 12.35
C ARG A 30 -11.83 -6.20 11.10
N GLU A 31 -12.38 -4.99 11.08
CA GLU A 31 -11.99 -3.99 10.08
C GLU A 31 -10.57 -3.52 10.37
N ILE A 32 -9.71 -3.59 9.36
CA ILE A 32 -8.36 -3.03 9.37
C ILE A 32 -8.35 -1.88 8.38
N LYS A 33 -7.89 -0.72 8.86
CA LYS A 33 -7.70 0.49 8.05
C LYS A 33 -6.21 0.69 7.83
N VAL A 34 -5.81 0.89 6.58
CA VAL A 34 -4.42 1.15 6.21
C VAL A 34 -4.35 2.28 5.19
N ASN A 35 -3.26 3.04 5.23
CA ASN A 35 -2.93 3.95 4.14
C ASN A 35 -2.43 3.10 2.96
N TYR A 36 -2.80 3.47 1.74
CA TYR A 36 -2.28 2.84 0.54
C TYR A 36 -1.60 3.83 -0.39
N LEU A 37 -0.64 3.33 -1.16
CA LEU A 37 -0.05 3.97 -2.32
C LEU A 37 -0.04 2.95 -3.47
N ILE A 38 -0.66 3.30 -4.59
CA ILE A 38 -0.61 2.54 -5.84
C ILE A 38 0.25 3.33 -6.82
N LEU A 39 1.26 2.68 -7.36
CA LEU A 39 2.10 3.20 -8.44
C LEU A 39 1.89 2.34 -9.67
N GLU A 40 1.44 2.94 -10.77
CA GLU A 40 1.27 2.23 -12.03
C GLU A 40 2.39 2.63 -13.00
N TYR A 41 3.16 1.63 -13.41
CA TYR A 41 4.18 1.72 -14.44
C TYR A 41 3.62 1.15 -15.75
N SER A 42 4.41 1.23 -16.84
CA SER A 42 3.99 0.73 -18.14
C SER A 42 3.68 -0.77 -18.17
N ASP A 43 4.47 -1.55 -17.45
CA ASP A 43 4.43 -3.01 -17.38
C ASP A 43 3.89 -3.50 -16.03
N THR A 44 4.17 -2.78 -14.96
CA THR A 44 3.96 -3.23 -13.60
C THR A 44 3.06 -2.28 -12.81
N LYS A 45 2.49 -2.78 -11.73
CA LYS A 45 1.77 -2.02 -10.72
C LYS A 45 2.32 -2.43 -9.37
N GLU A 46 2.61 -1.44 -8.54
CA GLU A 46 3.07 -1.63 -7.17
C GLU A 46 2.00 -1.10 -6.22
N VAL A 47 1.69 -1.88 -5.19
CA VAL A 47 0.76 -1.51 -4.12
C VAL A 47 1.53 -1.57 -2.81
N TYR A 48 1.54 -0.45 -2.10
CA TYR A 48 2.10 -0.33 -0.77
C TYR A 48 0.97 -0.13 0.22
N LEU A 49 1.01 -0.87 1.34
CA LEU A 49 0.06 -0.73 2.43
C LEU A 49 0.84 -0.37 3.70
N TYR A 50 0.45 0.72 4.33
CA TYR A 50 1.05 1.20 5.56
C TYR A 50 0.02 1.20 6.68
N LYS A 51 0.25 0.35 7.68
CA LYS A 51 -0.50 0.34 8.93
C LYS A 51 0.32 1.05 9.99
N PHE A 52 -0.18 2.17 10.46
CA PHE A 52 0.32 2.85 11.65
C PHE A 52 -0.47 2.35 12.86
N ASP A 53 0.21 1.92 13.92
CA ASP A 53 -0.43 1.53 15.18
C ASP A 53 0.10 2.43 16.30
N ASP A 54 -0.65 3.49 16.61
CA ASP A 54 -0.33 4.44 17.69
C ASP A 54 -0.91 4.03 19.04
N THR A 55 -1.66 2.93 19.09
CA THR A 55 -2.46 2.57 20.26
C THR A 55 -1.72 1.69 21.26
N ASN A 56 -0.70 0.92 20.82
CA ASN A 56 0.01 -0.02 21.67
C ASN A 56 1.53 0.06 21.48
N PRO A 57 2.29 0.59 22.45
CA PRO A 57 3.74 0.47 22.48
C PRO A 57 4.17 -1.01 22.59
N PRO A 58 5.18 -1.47 21.83
CA PRO A 58 6.00 -0.70 20.89
C PRO A 58 5.20 -0.36 19.63
N TYR A 59 5.24 0.89 19.18
CA TYR A 59 4.58 1.30 17.94
C TYR A 59 5.06 0.40 16.79
N HIS A 60 4.15 -0.38 16.22
CA HIS A 60 4.45 -1.34 15.17
C HIS A 60 3.97 -0.80 13.84
N ASP A 61 4.83 0.00 13.22
CA ASP A 61 4.66 0.45 11.85
C ASP A 61 4.88 -0.75 10.93
N VAL A 62 3.86 -1.09 10.14
CA VAL A 62 3.93 -2.19 9.18
C VAL A 62 3.83 -1.61 7.78
N LEU A 63 4.87 -1.83 6.97
CA LEU A 63 4.89 -1.49 5.56
C LEU A 63 4.92 -2.77 4.73
N ALA A 64 3.84 -3.03 4.00
CA ALA A 64 3.71 -4.17 3.12
C ALA A 64 3.71 -3.75 1.65
N LYS A 65 4.18 -4.65 0.77
CA LYS A 65 4.28 -4.41 -0.67
C LYS A 65 3.75 -5.59 -1.48
N GLY A 66 3.04 -5.29 -2.56
CA GLY A 66 2.72 -6.23 -3.62
C GLY A 66 3.01 -5.63 -4.99
N MET A 67 3.42 -6.48 -5.94
CA MET A 67 3.79 -6.06 -7.28
C MET A 67 3.30 -7.09 -8.30
N SER A 68 2.63 -6.62 -9.35
CA SER A 68 2.15 -7.46 -10.46
C SER A 68 1.81 -6.61 -11.67
N GLU A 69 1.72 -7.20 -12.85
CA GLU A 69 1.17 -6.55 -14.05
C GLU A 69 -0.34 -6.28 -13.92
N CYS A 70 -1.01 -7.00 -13.01
CA CYS A 70 -2.43 -6.88 -12.68
C CYS A 70 -2.61 -6.21 -11.31
N LEU A 71 -3.40 -5.14 -11.25
CA LEU A 71 -3.56 -4.35 -10.03
C LEU A 71 -4.23 -5.15 -8.91
N GLU A 72 -5.22 -5.97 -9.24
CA GLU A 72 -5.91 -6.86 -8.30
C GLU A 72 -4.94 -7.82 -7.63
N ILE A 73 -4.06 -8.46 -8.41
CA ILE A 73 -3.04 -9.38 -7.91
C ILE A 73 -2.01 -8.63 -7.05
N ALA A 74 -1.57 -7.44 -7.47
CA ALA A 74 -0.65 -6.62 -6.67
C ALA A 74 -1.26 -6.25 -5.31
N ARG A 75 -2.56 -5.92 -5.24
CA ARG A 75 -3.26 -5.68 -3.97
C ARG A 75 -3.32 -6.93 -3.10
N GLU A 76 -3.67 -8.08 -3.66
CA GLU A 76 -3.73 -9.34 -2.92
C GLU A 76 -2.37 -9.71 -2.30
N LEU A 77 -1.29 -9.55 -3.07
CA LEU A 77 0.07 -9.77 -2.59
C LEU A 77 0.44 -8.83 -1.44
N ALA A 78 0.07 -7.54 -1.54
CA ALA A 78 0.32 -6.57 -0.47
C ALA A 78 -0.46 -6.93 0.80
N ILE A 79 -1.71 -7.40 0.68
CA ILE A 79 -2.52 -7.85 1.82
C ILE A 79 -1.93 -9.12 2.46
N LEU A 80 -1.46 -10.07 1.64
CA LEU A 80 -0.80 -11.29 2.14
C LEU A 80 0.46 -10.96 2.92
N ASP A 81 1.30 -10.07 2.40
CA ASP A 81 2.50 -9.60 3.06
C ASP A 81 2.17 -8.86 4.37
N LEU A 82 1.18 -7.96 4.34
CA LEU A 82 0.69 -7.24 5.54
C LEU A 82 0.24 -8.21 6.63
N ASN A 83 -0.58 -9.20 6.28
CA ASN A 83 -1.07 -10.20 7.24
C ASN A 83 0.08 -11.06 7.80
N LYS A 84 1.09 -11.38 6.99
CA LYS A 84 2.29 -12.10 7.45
C LYS A 84 3.08 -11.26 8.45
N GLN A 85 3.27 -9.98 8.16
CA GLN A 85 3.98 -9.07 9.05
C GLN A 85 3.21 -8.90 10.37
N ILE A 86 1.91 -8.60 10.33
CA ILE A 86 1.08 -8.46 11.54
C ILE A 86 1.13 -9.71 12.43
N LYS A 87 1.10 -10.92 11.84
CA LYS A 87 1.22 -12.17 12.61
C LYS A 87 2.56 -12.33 13.34
N ASN A 88 3.64 -11.74 12.84
CA ASN A 88 4.96 -11.84 13.47
C ASN A 88 5.12 -10.89 14.67
N TYR A 89 4.20 -9.96 14.89
CA TYR A 89 4.22 -9.00 16.01
C TYR A 89 3.28 -9.40 17.18
N HIS A 90 2.56 -10.52 17.06
CA HIS A 90 1.75 -11.14 18.11
C HIS A 90 2.46 -12.35 18.71
#